data_AF-A0A5E3WPD3-F1
#
_entry.id   AF-A0A5E3WPD3-F1
#
_cell.length_a   1.000
_cell.length_b   1.000
_cell.length_c   1.000
_cell.angle_alpha   90.00
_cell.angle_beta   90.00
_cell.angle_gamma   90.00
#
_symmetry.space_group_name_H-M   'P 1'
#
loop_
_entity.id
_entity.type
_entity.pdbx_description
1 polymer ?
#
loop_
_entity_poly.entity_id
_entity_poly.type
_entity_poly.pdbx_seq_one_letter_code
_entity_poly.pdbx_strand_id
1 'polypeptide(L)'
;MYAWSLSLSFALSCALVNAHAETDSRSLPDTWYQSETHPAHALFRRQSSGSFPAVGSAEWKAGFPQTADTGSVPKAWTDALNAAVAAGKIPNVPVSSQPNGPSTTPVYQDQDASKQPICSASAHCRLPGQIWDAPSGVVGISFDDGPLAASDELYSFLQQNNVPSTHFFIGTNILQFPNEFTTAFSTLKSDIAVHTWTHPYMTTLSNAQVVAQLGWTMQLIYISTGGRLARYWRPPYGDTDARVDAIASAVFGLTTVIWNQDTSDWSLGTTGGTTQDAIDAKFTQWLSGSKSPGLIILEHELRSATVQAFKDNFPKYAQYGWDLESVARINGASYQNAQSSSGSLTYEGSVAGA
;
A
#
# COMPACT_ATOMS: atom_id res chain seq x y z
N MET A 1 -55.23 -61.19 -28.35
CA MET A 1 -54.52 -60.53 -29.46
C MET A 1 -53.60 -59.48 -28.85
N TYR A 2 -52.28 -59.63 -29.07
CA TYR A 2 -51.14 -58.72 -28.81
C TYR A 2 -51.01 -58.18 -27.37
N ALA A 3 -50.09 -58.60 -26.47
CA ALA A 3 -48.68 -59.00 -26.53
C ALA A 3 -47.78 -57.95 -27.18
N TRP A 4 -47.14 -57.08 -26.38
CA TRP A 4 -45.75 -56.62 -26.56
C TRP A 4 -45.12 -56.31 -25.19
N SER A 5 -44.06 -57.05 -24.92
CA SER A 5 -43.09 -56.86 -23.84
C SER A 5 -42.03 -55.87 -24.30
N LEU A 6 -41.54 -54.98 -23.43
CA LEU A 6 -40.16 -54.52 -23.53
C LEU A 6 -39.57 -54.25 -22.13
N SER A 7 -38.43 -54.87 -21.92
CA SER A 7 -37.69 -54.94 -20.67
C SER A 7 -36.64 -53.82 -20.56
N LEU A 8 -36.28 -53.54 -19.30
CA LEU A 8 -34.97 -53.14 -18.78
C LEU A 8 -34.36 -51.79 -19.21
N SER A 9 -34.15 -50.90 -18.23
CA SER A 9 -32.90 -50.89 -17.45
C SER A 9 -32.94 -49.85 -16.32
N PHE A 10 -32.53 -50.27 -15.13
CA PHE A 10 -32.20 -49.40 -14.01
C PHE A 10 -30.93 -48.60 -14.30
N ALA A 11 -30.97 -47.29 -14.12
CA ALA A 11 -29.78 -46.49 -13.84
C ALA A 11 -30.13 -45.50 -12.73
N LEU A 12 -29.65 -45.83 -11.52
CA LEU A 12 -29.68 -44.97 -10.35
C LEU A 12 -28.70 -43.82 -10.59
N SER A 13 -29.20 -42.60 -10.85
CA SER A 13 -28.37 -41.39 -10.78
C SER A 13 -28.72 -40.61 -9.53
N CYS A 14 -27.87 -40.78 -8.51
CA CYS A 14 -27.71 -39.79 -7.44
C CYS A 14 -27.16 -38.51 -8.07
N ALA A 15 -28.02 -37.53 -8.33
CA ALA A 15 -27.57 -36.17 -8.58
C ALA A 15 -27.39 -35.47 -7.23
N LEU A 16 -26.11 -35.36 -6.86
CA LEU A 16 -25.61 -34.55 -5.76
C LEU A 16 -26.20 -33.13 -5.85
N VAL A 17 -26.76 -32.67 -4.74
CA VAL A 17 -27.06 -31.27 -4.48
C VAL A 17 -25.71 -30.54 -4.45
N ASN A 18 -25.33 -29.90 -5.54
CA ASN A 18 -24.28 -28.87 -5.49
C ASN A 18 -24.90 -27.66 -4.79
N ALA A 19 -24.71 -27.60 -3.48
CA ALA A 19 -24.75 -26.35 -2.76
C ALA A 19 -23.62 -25.48 -3.32
N HIS A 20 -23.97 -24.60 -4.26
CA HIS A 20 -23.15 -23.42 -4.53
C HIS A 20 -23.13 -22.64 -3.22
N ALA A 21 -22.02 -22.77 -2.47
CA ALA A 21 -21.70 -21.80 -1.44
C ALA A 21 -21.55 -20.47 -2.16
N GLU A 22 -22.57 -19.62 -2.07
CA GLU A 22 -22.40 -18.19 -2.26
C GLU A 22 -21.39 -17.76 -1.21
N THR A 23 -20.12 -17.73 -1.60
CA THR A 23 -19.12 -16.95 -0.89
C THR A 23 -19.63 -15.53 -0.93
N ASP A 24 -20.06 -15.03 0.22
CA ASP A 24 -20.50 -13.66 0.46
C ASP A 24 -19.37 -12.71 0.00
N SER A 25 -19.39 -12.38 -1.29
CA SER A 25 -18.36 -11.60 -1.96
C SER A 25 -18.71 -10.14 -1.76
N ARG A 26 -18.54 -9.64 -0.54
CA ARG A 26 -18.31 -8.20 -0.39
C ARG A 26 -17.02 -7.90 -1.17
N SER A 27 -17.19 -7.24 -2.32
CA SER A 27 -16.11 -6.82 -3.20
C SER A 27 -15.11 -6.00 -2.40
N LEU A 28 -13.83 -6.35 -2.52
CA LEU A 28 -12.76 -5.51 -2.01
C LEU A 28 -12.81 -4.14 -2.69
N PRO A 29 -12.39 -3.06 -2.03
CA PRO A 29 -12.54 -1.73 -2.62
C PRO A 29 -11.62 -1.55 -3.84
N ASP A 30 -12.21 -1.25 -5.00
CA ASP A 30 -11.53 -1.16 -6.31
C ASP A 30 -10.55 0.01 -6.43
N THR A 31 -10.35 0.77 -5.36
CA THR A 31 -9.65 2.05 -5.36
C THR A 31 -8.15 1.92 -5.13
N TRP A 32 -7.69 0.92 -4.36
CA TRP A 32 -6.28 0.74 -4.01
C TRP A 32 -5.48 -0.06 -5.03
N TYR A 33 -6.16 -0.81 -5.90
CA TYR A 33 -5.53 -1.56 -6.98
C TYR A 33 -5.87 -0.97 -8.34
N GLN A 34 -5.05 -1.27 -9.33
CA GLN A 34 -5.22 -0.84 -10.70
C GLN A 34 -6.37 -1.62 -11.34
N SER A 35 -7.13 -0.96 -12.21
CA SER A 35 -8.12 -1.64 -13.05
C SER A 35 -7.46 -2.80 -13.81
N GLU A 36 -8.16 -3.92 -13.98
CA GLU A 36 -7.63 -5.11 -14.67
C GLU A 36 -7.20 -4.83 -16.12
N THR A 37 -7.73 -3.76 -16.73
CA THR A 37 -7.35 -3.31 -18.08
C THR A 37 -6.13 -2.39 -18.09
N HIS A 38 -5.58 -2.03 -16.93
CA HIS A 38 -4.41 -1.16 -16.85
C HIS A 38 -3.19 -1.86 -17.48
N PRO A 39 -2.39 -1.18 -18.33
CA PRO A 39 -1.29 -1.79 -19.06
C PRO A 39 -0.25 -2.49 -18.18
N ALA A 40 -0.05 -2.02 -16.94
CA ALA A 40 0.93 -2.61 -16.02
C ALA A 40 0.60 -4.08 -15.66
N HIS A 41 -0.66 -4.53 -15.75
CA HIS A 41 -0.99 -5.94 -15.55
C HIS A 41 -0.20 -6.85 -16.51
N ALA A 42 0.14 -6.40 -17.71
CA ALA A 42 0.96 -7.18 -18.66
C ALA A 42 2.35 -7.53 -18.11
N LEU A 43 2.86 -6.77 -17.14
CA LEU A 43 4.16 -6.99 -16.50
C LEU A 43 4.15 -8.08 -15.41
N PHE A 44 2.97 -8.41 -14.88
CA PHE A 44 2.78 -9.34 -13.75
C PHE A 44 1.93 -10.56 -14.12
N ARG A 45 1.51 -10.66 -15.39
CA ARG A 45 0.71 -11.77 -15.90
C ARG A 45 1.47 -13.09 -15.77
N ARG A 46 0.69 -14.14 -15.52
CA ARG A 46 1.18 -15.50 -15.27
C ARG A 46 1.94 -16.06 -16.47
N GLN A 47 3.01 -16.80 -16.18
CA GLN A 47 3.67 -17.65 -17.17
C GLN A 47 3.08 -19.08 -17.23
N SER A 48 2.23 -19.49 -16.27
CA SER A 48 1.62 -20.83 -16.21
C SER A 48 0.11 -20.78 -15.89
N SER A 49 -0.61 -21.92 -15.96
CA SER A 49 -2.08 -22.01 -15.95
C SER A 49 -2.77 -22.55 -14.67
N GLY A 50 -2.07 -22.92 -13.58
CA GLY A 50 -2.65 -23.30 -12.26
C GLY A 50 -3.31 -22.22 -11.35
N SER A 51 -3.54 -22.48 -10.06
CA SER A 51 -3.94 -21.45 -9.07
C SER A 51 -2.72 -20.70 -8.52
N PHE A 52 -2.91 -19.55 -7.85
CA PHE A 52 -1.82 -18.96 -7.06
C PHE A 52 -1.47 -19.89 -5.87
N PRO A 53 -0.19 -20.04 -5.52
CA PRO A 53 0.18 -20.81 -4.34
C PRO A 53 -0.37 -20.14 -3.08
N ALA A 54 -0.72 -20.95 -2.07
CA ALA A 54 -1.27 -20.44 -0.82
C ALA A 54 -0.26 -19.50 -0.14
N VAL A 55 -0.74 -18.33 0.33
CA VAL A 55 0.08 -17.34 1.03
C VAL A 55 0.75 -17.99 2.24
N GLY A 56 2.07 -17.79 2.38
CA GLY A 56 2.88 -18.40 3.43
C GLY A 56 3.38 -19.83 3.17
N SER A 57 2.91 -20.52 2.12
CA SER A 57 3.41 -21.84 1.75
C SER A 57 4.87 -21.82 1.24
N ALA A 58 5.55 -22.97 1.27
CA ALA A 58 6.93 -23.09 0.78
C ALA A 58 7.04 -22.76 -0.72
N GLU A 59 6.07 -23.16 -1.54
CA GLU A 59 6.00 -22.84 -2.97
C GLU A 59 5.85 -21.32 -3.18
N TRP A 60 4.97 -20.68 -2.42
CA TRP A 60 4.80 -19.23 -2.46
C TRP A 60 6.09 -18.50 -2.09
N LYS A 61 6.77 -18.89 -0.99
CA LYS A 61 8.04 -18.27 -0.56
C LYS A 61 9.16 -18.45 -1.59
N ALA A 62 9.23 -19.62 -2.23
CA ALA A 62 10.27 -19.93 -3.21
C ALA A 62 10.18 -19.08 -4.49
N GLY A 63 9.03 -18.46 -4.75
CA GLY A 63 8.82 -17.60 -5.92
C GLY A 63 9.47 -16.21 -5.83
N PHE A 64 10.08 -15.85 -4.70
CA PHE A 64 10.59 -14.51 -4.44
C PHE A 64 12.03 -14.52 -3.96
N PRO A 65 12.85 -13.53 -4.38
CA PRO A 65 14.25 -13.47 -3.98
C PRO A 65 14.38 -12.95 -2.56
N GLN A 66 15.42 -13.39 -1.85
CA GLN A 66 15.71 -12.89 -0.50
C GLN A 66 16.22 -11.43 -0.52
N THR A 67 16.84 -11.01 -1.62
CA THR A 67 17.36 -9.66 -1.87
C THR A 67 16.76 -9.09 -3.16
N ALA A 68 16.67 -7.77 -3.28
CA ALA A 68 16.21 -7.12 -4.52
C ALA A 68 17.35 -6.94 -5.55
N ASP A 69 18.16 -7.97 -5.76
CA ASP A 69 19.33 -7.86 -6.64
C ASP A 69 18.91 -7.81 -8.13
N THR A 70 19.62 -6.99 -8.91
CA THR A 70 19.28 -6.73 -10.32
C THR A 70 19.32 -7.95 -11.22
N GLY A 71 20.08 -9.00 -10.84
CA GLY A 71 20.17 -10.25 -11.59
C GLY A 71 18.88 -11.09 -11.58
N SER A 72 17.96 -10.79 -10.67
CA SER A 72 16.68 -11.49 -10.53
C SER A 72 15.51 -10.81 -11.25
N VAL A 73 15.70 -9.59 -11.75
CA VAL A 73 14.61 -8.75 -12.26
C VAL A 73 14.01 -9.36 -13.54
N PRO A 74 12.69 -9.62 -13.59
CA PRO A 74 12.01 -10.09 -14.79
C PRO A 74 12.28 -9.23 -16.02
N LYS A 75 12.53 -9.88 -17.16
CA LYS A 75 12.82 -9.22 -18.44
C LYS A 75 11.71 -8.22 -18.86
N ALA A 76 10.45 -8.53 -18.58
CA ALA A 76 9.34 -7.63 -18.89
C ALA A 76 9.49 -6.27 -18.18
N TRP A 77 10.00 -6.25 -16.94
CA TRP A 77 10.18 -5.02 -16.17
C TRP A 77 11.37 -4.22 -16.69
N THR A 78 12.48 -4.88 -17.03
CA THR A 78 13.63 -4.19 -17.63
C THR A 78 13.33 -3.66 -19.02
N ASP A 79 12.56 -4.39 -19.83
CA ASP A 79 12.09 -3.92 -21.15
C ASP A 79 11.17 -2.69 -21.01
N ALA A 80 10.25 -2.70 -20.04
CA ALA A 80 9.38 -1.56 -19.75
C ALA A 80 10.18 -0.32 -19.28
N LEU A 81 11.18 -0.52 -18.42
CA LEU A 81 12.11 0.54 -18.01
C LEU A 81 12.86 1.12 -19.22
N ASN A 82 13.45 0.26 -20.05
CA ASN A 82 14.19 0.68 -21.24
C ASN A 82 13.29 1.46 -22.22
N ALA A 83 12.05 1.02 -22.41
CA ALA A 83 11.07 1.71 -23.23
C ALA A 83 10.72 3.10 -22.66
N ALA A 84 10.55 3.21 -21.33
CA ALA A 84 10.29 4.50 -20.67
C ALA A 84 11.48 5.47 -20.80
N VAL A 85 12.71 4.97 -20.65
CA VAL A 85 13.94 5.75 -20.86
C VAL A 85 14.05 6.21 -22.32
N ALA A 86 13.86 5.31 -23.29
CA ALA A 86 13.92 5.64 -24.72
C ALA A 86 12.83 6.65 -25.14
N ALA A 87 11.68 6.64 -24.47
CA ALA A 87 10.60 7.61 -24.67
C ALA A 87 10.82 8.95 -23.93
N GLY A 88 11.95 9.14 -23.24
CA GLY A 88 12.27 10.37 -22.51
C GLY A 88 11.40 10.59 -21.26
N LYS A 89 10.72 9.54 -20.77
CA LYS A 89 9.83 9.64 -19.59
C LYS A 89 10.58 9.61 -18.26
N ILE A 90 11.84 9.16 -18.26
CA ILE A 90 12.68 9.08 -17.06
C ILE A 90 13.71 10.21 -17.09
N PRO A 91 13.60 11.23 -16.24
CA PRO A 91 14.57 12.31 -16.16
C PRO A 91 15.97 11.79 -15.80
N ASN A 92 17.01 12.41 -16.37
CA ASN A 92 18.40 12.10 -16.05
C ASN A 92 18.85 12.81 -14.76
N VAL A 93 18.39 12.31 -13.62
CA VAL A 93 18.82 12.78 -12.29
C VAL A 93 20.00 11.91 -11.81
N PRO A 94 21.10 12.51 -11.31
CA PRO A 94 22.20 11.75 -10.77
C PRO A 94 21.75 10.94 -9.54
N VAL A 95 22.30 9.73 -9.38
CA VAL A 95 22.09 8.93 -8.18
C VAL A 95 22.73 9.63 -6.98
N SER A 96 21.98 9.76 -5.88
CA SER A 96 22.48 10.36 -4.64
C SER A 96 23.50 9.44 -3.96
N SER A 97 24.31 9.98 -3.06
CA SER A 97 25.28 9.18 -2.29
C SER A 97 25.07 9.34 -0.78
N GLN A 98 25.55 8.34 -0.03
CA GLN A 98 25.54 8.36 1.43
C GLN A 98 26.99 8.39 1.93
N PRO A 99 27.67 9.55 1.88
CA PRO A 99 29.10 9.66 2.17
C PRO A 99 29.43 9.28 3.62
N ASN A 100 28.45 9.33 4.52
CA ASN A 100 28.59 9.04 5.94
C ASN A 100 28.08 7.63 6.32
N GLY A 101 27.80 6.77 5.33
CA GLY A 101 27.41 5.38 5.53
C GLY A 101 25.94 5.06 5.18
N PRO A 102 25.58 3.76 5.08
CA PRO A 102 24.36 3.27 4.43
C PRO A 102 23.02 3.64 5.11
N SER A 103 23.06 4.26 6.29
CA SER A 103 21.87 4.72 7.03
C SER A 103 21.78 6.24 7.16
N THR A 104 22.63 6.97 6.44
CA THR A 104 22.65 8.44 6.49
C THR A 104 21.81 9.04 5.37
N THR A 105 21.27 10.25 5.62
CA THR A 105 20.46 10.96 4.63
C THR A 105 21.24 11.11 3.31
N PRO A 106 20.67 10.69 2.17
CA PRO A 106 21.35 10.82 0.89
C PRO A 106 21.60 12.28 0.52
N VAL A 107 22.72 12.53 -0.15
CA VAL A 107 23.10 13.86 -0.62
C VAL A 107 23.38 13.85 -2.12
N TYR A 108 23.02 14.95 -2.76
CA TYR A 108 23.41 15.24 -4.14
C TYR A 108 24.63 16.16 -4.10
N GLN A 109 25.72 15.72 -4.73
CA GLN A 109 26.96 16.50 -4.76
C GLN A 109 26.73 17.81 -5.55
N ASP A 110 27.02 18.94 -4.90
CA ASP A 110 26.97 20.30 -5.45
C ASP A 110 25.61 20.70 -6.09
N GLN A 111 24.51 20.04 -5.69
CA GLN A 111 23.18 20.30 -6.25
C GLN A 111 22.14 20.51 -5.15
N ASP A 112 21.25 21.46 -5.38
CA ASP A 112 20.11 21.73 -4.51
C ASP A 112 19.01 20.70 -4.74
N ALA A 113 18.82 19.79 -3.78
CA ALA A 113 17.82 18.74 -3.84
C ALA A 113 16.37 19.28 -3.96
N SER A 114 16.11 20.54 -3.60
CA SER A 114 14.80 21.17 -3.72
C SER A 114 14.50 21.67 -5.15
N LYS A 115 15.49 21.64 -6.06
CA LYS A 115 15.36 22.19 -7.42
C LYS A 115 15.30 21.08 -8.46
N GLN A 116 14.68 21.41 -9.57
CA GLN A 116 14.76 20.59 -10.79
C GLN A 116 16.23 20.53 -11.27
N PRO A 117 16.70 19.40 -11.80
CA PRO A 117 15.90 18.22 -12.15
C PRO A 117 15.69 17.23 -10.99
N ILE A 118 16.28 17.43 -9.81
CA ILE A 118 16.19 16.48 -8.68
C ILE A 118 14.77 16.49 -8.09
N CYS A 119 14.32 17.63 -7.58
CA CYS A 119 13.06 17.80 -6.86
C CYS A 119 12.76 16.66 -5.88
N SER A 120 13.54 16.60 -4.81
CA SER A 120 13.42 15.57 -3.78
C SER A 120 12.28 15.88 -2.81
N ALA A 121 11.50 14.85 -2.48
CA ALA A 121 10.46 14.96 -1.47
C ALA A 121 11.03 15.19 -0.06
N SER A 122 12.21 14.64 0.27
CA SER A 122 12.90 14.92 1.54
C SER A 122 13.30 16.40 1.68
N ALA A 123 13.41 17.13 0.57
CA ALA A 123 13.60 18.59 0.53
C ALA A 123 12.28 19.37 0.37
N HIS A 124 11.14 18.69 0.59
CA HIS A 124 9.78 19.21 0.40
C HIS A 124 9.47 19.73 -1.02
N CYS A 125 10.20 19.28 -2.04
CA CYS A 125 9.84 19.55 -3.43
C CYS A 125 8.73 18.59 -3.86
N ARG A 126 7.59 19.15 -4.26
CA ARG A 126 6.38 18.39 -4.62
C ARG A 126 6.29 18.21 -6.14
N LEU A 127 6.32 16.97 -6.62
CA LEU A 127 6.15 16.66 -8.04
C LEU A 127 4.67 16.53 -8.40
N PRO A 128 4.27 16.91 -9.64
CA PRO A 128 2.91 16.67 -10.13
C PRO A 128 2.53 15.19 -10.06
N GLY A 129 1.31 14.90 -9.60
CA GLY A 129 0.80 13.53 -9.47
C GLY A 129 1.13 12.85 -8.15
N GLN A 130 2.03 13.41 -7.33
CA GLN A 130 2.23 12.95 -5.96
C GLN A 130 1.05 13.36 -5.06
N ILE A 131 0.72 12.50 -4.11
CA ILE A 131 -0.25 12.80 -3.05
C ILE A 131 0.52 13.22 -1.80
N TRP A 132 0.38 14.49 -1.40
CA TRP A 132 0.99 15.05 -0.19
C TRP A 132 -0.04 15.38 0.89
N ASP A 133 -1.24 15.74 0.44
CA ASP A 133 -2.29 16.31 1.26
C ASP A 133 -3.57 15.50 1.05
N ALA A 134 -4.39 15.39 2.09
CA ALA A 134 -5.75 14.90 1.96
C ALA A 134 -6.71 16.07 1.61
N PRO A 135 -7.94 15.79 1.13
CA PRO A 135 -8.96 16.82 0.98
C PRO A 135 -9.26 17.54 2.29
N SER A 136 -9.72 18.79 2.21
CA SER A 136 -10.02 19.58 3.40
C SER A 136 -11.02 18.86 4.31
N GLY A 137 -10.73 18.82 5.61
CA GLY A 137 -11.58 18.13 6.60
C GLY A 137 -11.28 16.64 6.79
N VAL A 138 -10.42 16.05 5.96
CA VAL A 138 -10.12 14.61 5.96
C VAL A 138 -8.73 14.33 6.52
N VAL A 139 -8.61 13.26 7.28
CA VAL A 139 -7.33 12.61 7.60
C VAL A 139 -7.25 11.29 6.83
N GLY A 140 -6.21 11.18 6.00
CA GLY A 140 -5.82 9.94 5.35
C GLY A 140 -5.08 9.02 6.32
N ILE A 141 -5.71 7.92 6.72
CA ILE A 141 -5.14 6.92 7.64
C ILE A 141 -4.26 5.93 6.86
N SER A 142 -3.01 5.80 7.30
CA SER A 142 -2.07 4.82 6.76
C SER A 142 -1.00 4.40 7.75
N PHE A 143 -0.42 3.22 7.54
CA PHE A 143 0.68 2.69 8.34
C PHE A 143 1.79 2.13 7.45
N ASP A 144 3.04 2.44 7.80
CA ASP A 144 4.24 2.01 7.08
C ASP A 144 4.93 0.82 7.77
N ASP A 145 5.86 0.20 7.03
CA ASP A 145 6.80 -0.85 7.44
C ASP A 145 6.23 -2.21 7.78
N GLY A 146 4.91 -2.36 7.79
CA GLY A 146 4.27 -3.64 8.05
C GLY A 146 4.46 -4.70 6.94
N PRO A 147 3.85 -5.88 7.13
CA PRO A 147 3.29 -6.35 8.40
C PRO A 147 4.40 -6.82 9.35
N LEU A 148 4.16 -6.72 10.65
CA LEU A 148 5.08 -7.10 11.73
C LEU A 148 4.29 -7.72 12.89
N ALA A 149 4.96 -8.26 13.91
CA ALA A 149 4.26 -8.85 15.05
C ALA A 149 3.33 -7.85 15.79
N ALA A 150 3.65 -6.55 15.78
CA ALA A 150 2.80 -5.52 16.39
C ALA A 150 1.52 -5.22 15.59
N SER A 151 1.46 -5.66 14.34
CA SER A 151 0.30 -5.50 13.46
C SER A 151 -0.97 -6.12 14.05
N ASP A 152 -0.89 -7.24 14.76
CA ASP A 152 -2.06 -7.90 15.35
C ASP A 152 -2.81 -6.99 16.34
N GLU A 153 -2.06 -6.24 17.15
CA GLU A 153 -2.63 -5.27 18.10
C GLU A 153 -3.31 -4.11 17.37
N LEU A 154 -2.65 -3.58 16.34
CA LEU A 154 -3.19 -2.52 15.51
C LEU A 154 -4.47 -2.98 14.80
N TYR A 155 -4.44 -4.16 14.17
CA TYR A 155 -5.53 -4.68 13.37
C TYR A 155 -6.78 -4.96 14.21
N SER A 156 -6.57 -5.48 15.42
CA SER A 156 -7.65 -5.64 16.41
C SER A 156 -8.31 -4.30 16.72
N PHE A 157 -7.52 -3.24 16.93
CA PHE A 157 -8.04 -1.91 17.21
C PHE A 157 -8.76 -1.29 16.00
N LEU A 158 -8.19 -1.36 14.80
CA LEU A 158 -8.79 -0.85 13.57
C LEU A 158 -10.12 -1.53 13.28
N GLN A 159 -10.19 -2.86 13.45
CA GLN A 159 -11.42 -3.63 13.27
C GLN A 159 -12.50 -3.23 14.29
N GLN A 160 -12.14 -3.12 15.58
CA GLN A 160 -13.08 -2.74 16.64
C GLN A 160 -13.68 -1.33 16.45
N ASN A 161 -12.91 -0.43 15.85
CA ASN A 161 -13.30 0.96 15.65
C ASN A 161 -13.74 1.26 14.20
N ASN A 162 -13.81 0.25 13.33
CA ASN A 162 -14.15 0.37 11.91
C ASN A 162 -13.36 1.48 11.19
N VAL A 163 -12.05 1.53 11.43
CA VAL A 163 -11.17 2.56 10.89
C VAL A 163 -10.69 2.15 9.49
N PRO A 164 -10.98 2.94 8.44
CA PRO A 164 -10.41 2.67 7.13
C PRO A 164 -8.90 2.91 7.18
N SER A 165 -8.10 2.01 6.57
CA SER A 165 -6.64 2.12 6.59
C SER A 165 -6.01 1.71 5.27
N THR A 166 -4.87 2.33 4.95
CA THR A 166 -3.93 1.85 3.93
C THR A 166 -2.64 1.35 4.58
N HIS A 167 -2.20 0.15 4.26
CA HIS A 167 -0.92 -0.39 4.75
C HIS A 167 0.12 -0.36 3.62
N PHE A 168 1.20 0.39 3.83
CA PHE A 168 2.35 0.42 2.94
C PHE A 168 3.32 -0.67 3.41
N PHE A 169 3.28 -1.82 2.74
CA PHE A 169 4.02 -2.99 3.17
C PHE A 169 5.37 -3.15 2.51
N ILE A 170 6.35 -3.55 3.32
CA ILE A 170 7.66 -4.00 2.85
C ILE A 170 7.52 -5.45 2.37
N GLY A 171 8.01 -5.73 1.17
CA GLY A 171 7.83 -7.05 0.55
C GLY A 171 8.42 -8.21 1.36
N THR A 172 9.64 -8.06 1.90
CA THR A 172 10.24 -9.09 2.77
C THR A 172 9.46 -9.31 4.08
N ASN A 173 8.77 -8.28 4.57
CA ASN A 173 7.95 -8.39 5.77
C ASN A 173 6.68 -9.20 5.49
N ILE A 174 6.07 -9.05 4.31
CA ILE A 174 4.97 -9.93 3.87
C ILE A 174 5.41 -11.40 3.84
N LEU A 175 6.62 -11.70 3.36
CA LEU A 175 7.14 -13.08 3.35
C LEU A 175 7.33 -13.66 4.75
N GLN A 176 7.71 -12.80 5.72
CA GLN A 176 7.97 -13.18 7.10
C GLN A 176 6.69 -13.31 7.93
N PHE A 177 5.73 -12.42 7.69
CA PHE A 177 4.46 -12.28 8.41
C PHE A 177 3.25 -12.45 7.47
N PRO A 178 3.11 -13.63 6.81
CA PRO A 178 2.07 -13.87 5.81
C PRO A 178 0.65 -13.92 6.41
N ASN A 179 0.53 -14.26 7.69
CA ASN A 179 -0.77 -14.33 8.37
C ASN A 179 -1.32 -12.93 8.62
N GLU A 180 -0.46 -12.02 9.09
CA GLU A 180 -0.76 -10.62 9.34
C GLU A 180 -1.12 -9.92 8.01
N PHE A 181 -0.35 -10.15 6.94
CA PHE A 181 -0.74 -9.72 5.59
C PHE A 181 -2.14 -10.20 5.20
N THR A 182 -2.42 -11.49 5.41
CA THR A 182 -3.72 -12.09 5.09
C THR A 182 -4.83 -11.49 5.93
N THR A 183 -4.58 -11.17 7.21
CA THR A 183 -5.52 -10.51 8.11
C THR A 183 -5.84 -9.10 7.64
N ALA A 184 -4.84 -8.28 7.32
CA ALA A 184 -5.05 -6.93 6.77
C ALA A 184 -5.90 -6.96 5.49
N PHE A 185 -5.56 -7.84 4.56
CA PHE A 185 -6.24 -7.94 3.26
C PHE A 185 -7.63 -8.60 3.34
N SER A 186 -7.73 -9.77 3.97
CA SER A 186 -8.92 -10.62 3.91
C SER A 186 -9.90 -10.37 5.05
N THR A 187 -9.42 -10.03 6.25
CA THR A 187 -10.26 -9.84 7.44
C THR A 187 -10.65 -8.37 7.60
N LEU A 188 -9.67 -7.46 7.57
CA LEU A 188 -9.93 -6.03 7.73
C LEU A 188 -10.45 -5.39 6.44
N LYS A 189 -10.14 -5.98 5.28
CA LYS A 189 -10.40 -5.37 3.97
C LYS A 189 -9.72 -4.00 3.82
N SER A 190 -8.57 -3.84 4.46
CA SER A 190 -7.75 -2.64 4.35
C SER A 190 -7.16 -2.51 2.94
N ASP A 191 -6.81 -1.28 2.57
CA ASP A 191 -6.11 -1.02 1.32
C ASP A 191 -4.64 -1.40 1.46
N ILE A 192 -4.07 -1.98 0.40
CA ILE A 192 -2.69 -2.46 0.39
C ILE A 192 -1.87 -1.63 -0.59
N ALA A 193 -0.69 -1.17 -0.17
CA ALA A 193 0.21 -0.36 -0.97
C ALA A 193 1.66 -0.83 -0.84
N VAL A 194 2.51 -0.39 -1.77
CA VAL A 194 3.91 -0.82 -1.86
C VAL A 194 4.81 0.07 -1.00
N HIS A 195 5.68 -0.53 -0.19
CA HIS A 195 6.75 0.16 0.53
C HIS A 195 8.13 -0.43 0.24
N THR A 196 8.37 -0.76 -1.04
CA THR A 196 9.59 -1.40 -1.56
C THR A 196 9.80 -2.84 -1.07
N TRP A 197 10.86 -3.51 -1.54
CA TRP A 197 11.15 -4.89 -1.20
C TRP A 197 11.88 -4.98 0.14
N THR A 198 12.90 -4.13 0.34
CA THR A 198 13.84 -4.20 1.49
C THR A 198 14.03 -2.85 2.20
N HIS A 199 13.19 -1.86 1.94
CA HIS A 199 13.23 -0.54 2.58
C HIS A 199 14.57 0.26 2.42
N PRO A 200 15.15 0.38 1.21
CA PRO A 200 16.35 1.20 1.00
C PRO A 200 16.03 2.69 0.77
N TYR A 201 17.04 3.54 0.88
CA TYR A 201 17.02 4.90 0.30
C TYR A 201 16.98 4.82 -1.24
N MET A 202 15.82 5.06 -1.83
CA MET A 202 15.56 4.83 -3.25
C MET A 202 16.37 5.73 -4.19
N THR A 203 16.74 6.95 -3.77
CA THR A 203 17.50 7.87 -4.63
C THR A 203 18.96 7.44 -4.81
N THR A 204 19.46 6.59 -3.91
CA THR A 204 20.81 5.99 -3.98
C THR A 204 20.89 4.80 -4.95
N LEU A 205 19.75 4.35 -5.47
CA LEU A 205 19.65 3.19 -6.32
C LEU A 205 19.71 3.55 -7.81
N SER A 206 20.33 2.68 -8.60
CA SER A 206 20.19 2.70 -10.06
C SER A 206 18.75 2.43 -10.49
N ASN A 207 18.39 2.80 -11.72
CA ASN A 207 17.03 2.62 -12.24
C ASN A 207 16.57 1.15 -12.17
N ALA A 208 17.46 0.19 -12.46
CA ALA A 208 17.14 -1.24 -12.41
C ALA A 208 16.89 -1.70 -10.96
N GLN A 209 17.62 -1.17 -9.98
CA GLN A 209 17.40 -1.47 -8.57
C GLN A 209 16.09 -0.87 -8.05
N VAL A 210 15.73 0.36 -8.47
CA VAL A 210 14.41 0.95 -8.19
C VAL A 210 13.29 0.06 -8.71
N VAL A 211 13.42 -0.41 -9.96
CA VAL A 211 12.45 -1.35 -10.56
C VAL A 211 12.35 -2.66 -9.78
N ALA A 212 13.47 -3.22 -9.33
CA ALA A 212 13.49 -4.44 -8.52
C ALA A 212 12.73 -4.25 -7.19
N GLN A 213 13.01 -3.14 -6.48
CA GLN A 213 12.40 -2.82 -5.19
C GLN A 213 10.88 -2.67 -5.27
N LEU A 214 10.37 -2.00 -6.32
CA LEU A 214 8.93 -1.80 -6.50
C LEU A 214 8.26 -3.07 -7.04
N GLY A 215 8.85 -3.65 -8.10
CA GLY A 215 8.25 -4.76 -8.83
C GLY A 215 8.10 -6.02 -7.99
N TRP A 216 9.09 -6.38 -7.15
CA TRP A 216 8.98 -7.58 -6.33
C TRP A 216 7.86 -7.51 -5.29
N THR A 217 7.69 -6.36 -4.65
CA THR A 217 6.58 -6.15 -3.72
C THR A 217 5.24 -6.15 -4.44
N MET A 218 5.16 -5.52 -5.63
CA MET A 218 3.95 -5.58 -6.46
C MET A 218 3.60 -7.01 -6.89
N GLN A 219 4.59 -7.81 -7.31
CA GLN A 219 4.40 -9.20 -7.71
C GLN A 219 3.92 -10.05 -6.53
N LEU A 220 4.46 -9.80 -5.33
CA LEU A 220 4.08 -10.49 -4.11
C LEU A 220 2.63 -10.18 -3.74
N ILE A 221 2.25 -8.90 -3.76
CA ILE A 221 0.87 -8.46 -3.52
C ILE A 221 -0.05 -9.07 -4.58
N TYR A 222 0.32 -9.02 -5.86
CA TYR A 222 -0.48 -9.55 -6.97
C TYR A 222 -0.78 -11.03 -6.79
N ILE A 223 0.22 -11.85 -6.50
CA ILE A 223 0.03 -13.29 -6.27
C ILE A 223 -0.79 -13.55 -5.01
N SER A 224 -0.57 -12.78 -3.95
CA SER A 224 -1.17 -13.03 -2.62
C SER A 224 -2.61 -12.51 -2.50
N THR A 225 -3.06 -11.67 -3.43
CA THR A 225 -4.39 -11.03 -3.40
C THR A 225 -5.30 -11.47 -4.54
N GLY A 226 -4.91 -12.52 -5.27
CA GLY A 226 -5.71 -13.06 -6.38
C GLY A 226 -5.65 -12.20 -7.64
N GLY A 227 -4.55 -11.50 -7.89
CA GLY A 227 -4.31 -10.73 -9.11
C GLY A 227 -4.54 -9.22 -9.00
N ARG A 228 -4.65 -8.68 -7.78
CA ARG A 228 -4.80 -7.22 -7.60
C ARG A 228 -3.43 -6.55 -7.64
N LEU A 229 -3.29 -5.58 -8.53
CA LEU A 229 -2.03 -4.87 -8.70
C LEU A 229 -2.08 -3.53 -7.96
N ALA A 230 -1.19 -3.31 -6.99
CA ALA A 230 -1.21 -2.09 -6.18
C ALA A 230 -1.11 -0.81 -7.05
N ARG A 231 -1.90 0.21 -6.69
CA ARG A 231 -1.91 1.52 -7.36
C ARG A 231 -1.00 2.55 -6.68
N TYR A 232 -0.74 2.38 -5.39
CA TYR A 232 -0.02 3.35 -4.58
C TYR A 232 1.26 2.77 -4.02
N TRP A 233 2.24 3.65 -3.79
CA TRP A 233 3.45 3.34 -3.07
C TRP A 233 3.90 4.54 -2.23
N ARG A 234 4.71 4.28 -1.22
CA ARG A 234 5.37 5.32 -0.43
C ARG A 234 6.87 5.03 -0.39
N PRO A 235 7.75 6.02 -0.61
CA PRO A 235 9.19 5.83 -0.51
C PRO A 235 9.63 5.73 0.95
N PRO A 236 10.45 4.72 1.31
CA PRO A 236 11.19 4.69 2.57
C PRO A 236 11.84 6.03 2.86
N TYR A 237 11.74 6.50 4.09
CA TYR A 237 12.33 7.78 4.56
C TYR A 237 11.82 9.04 3.83
N GLY A 238 10.79 8.93 2.98
CA GLY A 238 10.38 10.01 2.08
C GLY A 238 11.38 10.23 0.94
N ASP A 239 12.34 9.31 0.75
CA ASP A 239 13.43 9.44 -0.18
C ASP A 239 12.98 9.09 -1.61
N THR A 240 12.55 10.11 -2.34
CA THR A 240 12.27 10.03 -3.77
C THR A 240 12.71 11.33 -4.45
N ASP A 241 13.01 11.23 -5.74
CA ASP A 241 13.37 12.32 -6.64
C ASP A 241 12.53 12.19 -7.94
N ALA A 242 12.68 13.14 -8.87
CA ALA A 242 11.95 13.12 -10.14
C ALA A 242 12.21 11.88 -10.99
N ARG A 243 13.36 11.22 -10.83
CA ARG A 243 13.71 9.99 -11.56
C ARG A 243 13.04 8.77 -10.93
N VAL A 244 13.12 8.62 -9.61
CA VAL A 244 12.49 7.51 -8.87
C VAL A 244 10.96 7.58 -9.03
N ASP A 245 10.37 8.76 -8.86
CA ASP A 245 8.93 8.99 -9.06
C ASP A 245 8.49 8.65 -10.50
N ALA A 246 9.24 9.10 -11.49
CA ALA A 246 8.97 8.79 -12.90
C ALA A 246 9.11 7.29 -13.20
N ILE A 247 10.05 6.57 -12.58
CA ILE A 247 10.16 5.11 -12.75
C ILE A 247 8.92 4.43 -12.18
N ALA A 248 8.51 4.79 -10.95
CA ALA A 248 7.32 4.20 -10.31
C ALA A 248 6.06 4.41 -11.18
N SER A 249 5.86 5.62 -11.69
CA SER A 249 4.71 5.97 -12.52
C SER A 249 4.80 5.36 -13.93
N ALA A 250 5.89 5.59 -14.66
CA ALA A 250 5.98 5.23 -16.08
C ALA A 250 6.15 3.72 -16.33
N VAL A 251 6.78 2.99 -15.39
CA VAL A 251 6.97 1.54 -15.51
C VAL A 251 5.78 0.79 -14.95
N PHE A 252 5.29 1.18 -13.78
CA PHE A 252 4.31 0.38 -13.03
C PHE A 252 2.95 1.03 -12.85
N GLY A 253 2.77 2.29 -13.24
CA GLY A 253 1.53 3.04 -13.01
C GLY A 253 1.28 3.37 -11.53
N LEU A 254 2.33 3.35 -10.70
CA LEU A 254 2.20 3.66 -9.29
C LEU A 254 2.06 5.17 -9.08
N THR A 255 1.21 5.55 -8.13
CA THR A 255 1.10 6.91 -7.60
C THR A 255 1.87 7.02 -6.29
N THR A 256 2.81 7.95 -6.22
CA THR A 256 3.62 8.20 -5.03
C THR A 256 2.80 8.93 -3.98
N VAL A 257 2.78 8.39 -2.77
CA VAL A 257 2.16 9.02 -1.61
C VAL A 257 3.23 9.43 -0.60
N ILE A 258 3.22 10.70 -0.24
CA ILE A 258 4.03 11.29 0.83
C ILE A 258 3.07 11.62 2.00
N TRP A 259 3.50 12.45 2.94
CA TRP A 259 2.72 12.93 4.07
C TRP A 259 2.96 14.43 4.27
N ASN A 260 2.07 15.08 5.00
CA ASN A 260 2.23 16.47 5.39
C ASN A 260 2.40 16.66 6.91
N GLN A 261 2.26 15.60 7.70
CA GLN A 261 2.61 15.56 9.12
C GLN A 261 3.38 14.28 9.47
N ASP A 262 4.34 14.38 10.39
CA ASP A 262 5.18 13.25 10.81
C ASP A 262 5.22 13.13 12.34
N THR A 263 4.69 12.02 12.86
CA THR A 263 4.70 11.72 14.30
C THR A 263 6.12 11.55 14.84
N SER A 264 7.03 11.06 14.00
CA SER A 264 8.36 10.57 14.36
C SER A 264 8.32 9.40 15.35
N ASP A 265 7.19 8.67 15.40
CA ASP A 265 6.92 7.52 16.27
C ASP A 265 7.98 6.41 16.14
N TRP A 266 8.57 6.24 14.95
CA TRP A 266 9.68 5.32 14.69
C TRP A 266 10.86 5.50 15.66
N SER A 267 11.04 6.70 16.25
CA SER A 267 12.10 7.02 17.20
C SER A 267 11.72 6.85 18.69
N LEU A 268 10.48 6.45 18.99
CA LEU A 268 9.99 6.25 20.38
C LEU A 268 10.87 5.27 21.17
N GLY A 269 11.39 5.68 22.32
CA GLY A 269 12.21 4.84 23.17
C GLY A 269 13.66 4.64 22.68
N THR A 270 14.06 5.35 21.62
CA THR A 270 15.47 5.46 21.22
C THR A 270 16.14 6.65 21.92
N THR A 271 17.45 6.57 22.15
CA THR A 271 18.22 7.67 22.73
C THR A 271 18.16 8.90 21.83
N GLY A 272 17.59 10.00 22.35
CA GLY A 272 17.42 11.26 21.61
C GLY A 272 16.24 11.26 20.63
N GLY A 273 15.40 10.21 20.63
CA GLY A 273 14.18 10.16 19.84
C GLY A 273 12.99 10.87 20.49
N THR A 274 11.83 10.78 19.83
CA THR A 274 10.58 11.38 20.31
C THR A 274 10.07 10.71 21.58
N THR A 275 9.12 11.36 22.26
CA THR A 275 8.40 10.84 23.43
C THR A 275 6.91 10.72 23.14
N GLN A 276 6.18 9.96 23.96
CA GLN A 276 4.71 9.88 23.87
C GLN A 276 4.07 11.27 23.98
N ASP A 277 4.46 12.05 25.00
CA ASP A 277 3.95 13.42 25.20
C ASP A 277 4.19 14.34 23.98
N ALA A 278 5.35 14.19 23.31
CA ALA A 278 5.66 14.98 22.12
C ALA A 278 4.77 14.59 20.93
N ILE A 279 4.49 13.29 20.76
CA ILE A 279 3.52 12.82 19.76
C ILE A 279 2.12 13.33 20.09
N ASP A 280 1.69 13.23 21.35
CA ASP A 280 0.38 13.69 21.79
C ASP A 280 0.19 15.19 21.58
N ALA A 281 1.25 15.99 21.80
CA ALA A 281 1.26 17.42 21.54
C ALA A 281 1.16 17.73 20.04
N LYS A 282 1.90 16.99 19.20
CA LYS A 282 1.81 17.09 17.73
C LYS A 282 0.40 16.82 17.23
N PHE A 283 -0.21 15.70 17.63
CA PHE A 283 -1.60 15.39 17.29
C PHE A 283 -2.58 16.47 17.74
N THR A 284 -2.42 16.97 18.96
CA THR A 284 -3.26 18.06 19.47
C THR A 284 -3.11 19.31 18.61
N GLN A 285 -1.88 19.69 18.27
CA GLN A 285 -1.59 20.86 17.42
C GLN A 285 -2.20 20.71 16.03
N TRP A 286 -2.01 19.57 15.36
CA TRP A 286 -2.48 19.37 13.99
C TRP A 286 -3.99 19.27 13.92
N LEU A 287 -4.60 18.47 14.82
CA LEU A 287 -6.02 18.19 14.76
C LEU A 287 -6.89 19.35 15.26
N SER A 288 -6.39 20.19 16.18
CA SER A 288 -7.08 21.42 16.57
C SER A 288 -6.89 22.58 15.59
N GLY A 289 -6.01 22.42 14.60
CA GLY A 289 -5.59 23.46 13.65
C GLY A 289 -6.48 23.59 12.41
N SER A 290 -5.91 24.20 11.36
CA SER A 290 -6.57 24.31 10.05
C SER A 290 -6.88 22.94 9.47
N LYS A 291 -8.11 22.76 8.97
CA LYS A 291 -8.51 21.56 8.23
C LYS A 291 -8.21 21.60 6.74
N SER A 292 -7.51 22.64 6.29
CA SER A 292 -7.14 22.81 4.88
C SER A 292 -5.65 23.18 4.75
N PRO A 293 -4.84 22.40 4.00
CA PRO A 293 -5.21 21.09 3.43
C PRO A 293 -5.61 20.06 4.50
N GLY A 294 -6.23 18.96 4.09
CA GLY A 294 -6.42 17.81 4.97
C GLY A 294 -5.09 17.13 5.31
N LEU A 295 -5.10 16.19 6.25
CA LEU A 295 -3.87 15.60 6.78
C LEU A 295 -3.59 14.22 6.20
N ILE A 296 -2.33 13.96 5.91
CA ILE A 296 -1.79 12.60 5.82
C ILE A 296 -0.69 12.56 6.87
N ILE A 297 -0.92 11.77 7.92
CA ILE A 297 -0.03 11.67 9.08
C ILE A 297 0.80 10.39 8.91
N LEU A 298 2.13 10.53 8.95
CA LEU A 298 3.03 9.38 8.91
C LEU A 298 3.07 8.68 10.26
N GLU A 299 2.74 7.39 10.24
CA GLU A 299 2.67 6.48 11.40
C GLU A 299 3.15 5.09 10.97
N HIS A 300 3.65 4.29 11.90
CA HIS A 300 4.23 2.98 11.59
C HIS A 300 3.72 1.87 12.51
N GLU A 301 3.58 0.66 11.96
CA GLU A 301 3.21 -0.55 12.72
C GLU A 301 4.45 -1.34 13.24
N LEU A 302 5.50 -0.61 13.61
CA LEU A 302 6.82 -1.17 13.97
C LEU A 302 6.85 -1.99 15.26
N ARG A 303 6.16 -1.53 16.30
CA ARG A 303 6.21 -2.10 17.66
C ARG A 303 4.98 -1.66 18.46
N SER A 304 4.65 -2.37 19.53
CA SER A 304 3.50 -2.00 20.39
C SER A 304 3.54 -0.55 20.86
N ALA A 305 4.72 0.05 21.05
CA ALA A 305 4.82 1.46 21.42
C ALA A 305 4.32 2.43 20.32
N THR A 306 4.61 2.16 19.02
CA THR A 306 4.12 3.01 17.93
C THR A 306 2.62 2.81 17.72
N VAL A 307 2.14 1.56 17.82
CA VAL A 307 0.72 1.22 17.77
C VAL A 307 -0.06 1.86 18.92
N GLN A 308 0.49 1.85 20.14
CA GLN A 308 -0.14 2.49 21.29
C GLN A 308 -0.22 4.01 21.12
N ALA A 309 0.80 4.63 20.52
CA ALA A 309 0.76 6.06 20.23
C ALA A 309 -0.39 6.45 19.29
N PHE A 310 -0.67 5.66 18.24
CA PHE A 310 -1.86 5.85 17.40
C PHE A 310 -3.14 5.68 18.22
N LYS A 311 -3.25 4.59 19.00
CA LYS A 311 -4.45 4.29 19.82
C LYS A 311 -4.78 5.39 20.82
N ASP A 312 -3.77 5.95 21.49
CA ASP A 312 -3.94 7.03 22.48
C ASP A 312 -4.41 8.34 21.83
N ASN A 313 -4.01 8.57 20.57
CA ASN A 313 -4.37 9.79 19.84
C ASN A 313 -5.65 9.63 19.00
N PHE A 314 -6.09 8.40 18.72
CA PHE A 314 -7.26 8.13 17.90
C PHE A 314 -8.53 8.89 18.32
N PRO A 315 -8.89 9.01 19.62
CA PRO A 315 -10.07 9.78 20.03
C PRO A 315 -10.03 11.27 19.61
N LYS A 316 -8.84 11.83 19.39
CA LYS A 316 -8.67 13.25 19.01
C LYS A 316 -9.22 13.53 17.61
N TYR A 317 -9.21 12.56 16.71
CA TYR A 317 -9.80 12.74 15.37
C TYR A 317 -11.28 13.12 15.47
N ALA A 318 -12.05 12.34 16.24
CA ALA A 318 -13.46 12.62 16.49
C ALA A 318 -13.65 13.88 17.35
N GLN A 319 -12.82 14.08 18.38
CA GLN A 319 -12.87 15.26 19.26
C GLN A 319 -12.78 16.57 18.47
N TYR A 320 -11.91 16.63 17.46
CA TYR A 320 -11.73 17.81 16.61
C TYR A 320 -12.54 17.74 15.31
N GLY A 321 -13.39 16.73 15.13
CA GLY A 321 -14.35 16.60 14.04
C GLY A 321 -13.73 16.35 12.67
N TRP A 322 -12.71 15.51 12.59
CA TRP A 322 -12.10 15.09 11.33
C TRP A 322 -12.81 13.87 10.73
N ASP A 323 -12.98 13.89 9.42
CA ASP A 323 -13.38 12.71 8.67
C ASP A 323 -12.17 11.81 8.45
N LEU A 324 -12.36 10.49 8.59
CA LEU A 324 -11.29 9.51 8.40
C LEU A 324 -11.56 8.71 7.13
N GLU A 325 -10.52 8.57 6.31
CA GLU A 325 -10.55 7.71 5.15
C GLU A 325 -9.17 7.08 4.95
N SER A 326 -9.09 5.92 4.32
CA SER A 326 -7.82 5.33 3.95
C SER A 326 -7.14 6.19 2.89
N VAL A 327 -5.81 6.32 2.97
CA VAL A 327 -5.03 7.13 2.01
C VAL A 327 -5.28 6.74 0.55
N ALA A 328 -5.51 5.47 0.24
CA ALA A 328 -5.80 5.02 -1.12
C ALA A 328 -7.19 5.45 -1.65
N ARG A 329 -8.11 5.89 -0.77
CA ARG A 329 -9.49 6.28 -1.08
C ARG A 329 -9.79 7.76 -0.90
N ILE A 330 -8.91 8.54 -0.25
CA ILE A 330 -9.15 9.97 0.05
C ILE A 330 -9.54 10.80 -1.19
N ASN A 331 -9.12 10.40 -2.39
CA ASN A 331 -9.43 11.09 -3.64
C ASN A 331 -10.64 10.52 -4.41
N GLY A 332 -11.40 9.57 -3.84
CA GLY A 332 -12.43 8.80 -4.54
C GLY A 332 -13.71 8.46 -3.77
N ALA A 333 -13.87 8.85 -2.50
CA ALA A 333 -15.08 8.54 -1.73
C ALA A 333 -15.98 9.78 -1.49
N SER A 334 -17.28 9.63 -1.74
CA SER A 334 -18.34 10.42 -1.11
C SER A 334 -18.36 10.03 0.38
N TYR A 335 -17.99 10.95 1.26
CA TYR A 335 -17.56 10.68 2.65
C TYR A 335 -18.62 10.03 3.55
N GLN A 336 -18.20 9.05 4.35
CA GLN A 336 -18.99 8.41 5.41
C GLN A 336 -18.65 9.04 6.77
N ASN A 337 -19.64 9.58 7.47
CA ASN A 337 -19.50 9.97 8.87
C ASN A 337 -19.69 8.75 9.78
N ALA A 338 -18.73 8.45 10.65
CA ALA A 338 -19.00 7.72 11.89
C ALA A 338 -19.14 8.75 13.03
N GLN A 339 -20.36 9.22 13.30
CA GLN A 339 -20.59 10.22 14.36
C GLN A 339 -20.57 9.65 15.80
N SER A 340 -20.62 8.33 16.01
CA SER A 340 -20.38 7.66 17.31
C SER A 340 -20.50 6.12 17.20
N SER A 341 -20.10 5.41 18.26
CA SER A 341 -20.09 3.93 18.40
C SER A 341 -21.45 3.23 18.44
N SER A 342 -22.55 3.90 18.06
CA SER A 342 -23.90 3.31 18.05
C SER A 342 -24.83 3.81 16.93
N GLY A 343 -24.33 4.56 15.95
CA GLY A 343 -25.16 5.07 14.84
C GLY A 343 -25.36 4.06 13.72
N SER A 344 -26.59 3.94 13.20
CA SER A 344 -26.88 3.16 11.99
C SER A 344 -26.33 3.85 10.74
N LEU A 345 -25.63 3.07 9.90
CA LEU A 345 -25.08 3.49 8.61
C LEU A 345 -26.22 3.89 7.65
N THR A 346 -26.19 5.12 7.14
CA THR A 346 -27.03 5.53 6.00
C THR A 346 -26.14 5.79 4.80
N TYR A 347 -26.40 5.04 3.72
CA TYR A 347 -25.76 5.19 2.42
C TYR A 347 -26.56 6.21 1.62
N GLU A 348 -26.02 7.41 1.41
CA GLU A 348 -26.49 8.25 0.29
C GLU A 348 -25.51 8.10 -0.86
N GLY A 349 -25.86 7.20 -1.79
CA GLY A 349 -25.16 7.08 -3.06
C GLY A 349 -25.43 8.31 -3.92
N SER A 350 -24.37 9.00 -4.33
CA SER A 350 -24.44 9.91 -5.47
C SER A 350 -23.95 9.18 -6.72
N VAL A 351 -24.90 8.86 -7.59
CA VAL A 351 -24.63 8.51 -8.99
C VAL A 351 -24.83 9.76 -9.85
N ALA A 352 -23.85 10.00 -10.72
CA ALA A 352 -23.88 10.69 -12.02
C ALA A 352 -23.70 12.22 -12.15
N GLY A 353 -22.86 12.56 -13.14
CA GLY A 353 -22.92 13.73 -14.03
C GLY A 353 -21.63 14.56 -14.02
N ALA A 354 -20.79 14.66 -15.06
CA ALA A 354 -21.02 14.50 -16.51
C ALA A 354 -19.76 13.97 -17.23
#